data_AF-A0A9D4XF29-F1
#
_entry.id   AF-A0A9D4XF29-F1
#
_cell.length_a   1.000
_cell.length_b   1.000
_cell.length_c   1.000
_cell.angle_alpha   90.00
_cell.angle_beta   90.00
_cell.angle_gamma   90.00
#
_symmetry.space_group_name_H-M   'P 1'
#
loop_
_entity.id
_entity.type
_entity.pdbx_description
1 polymer ?
#
loop_
_entity_poly.entity_id
_entity_poly.type
_entity_poly.pdbx_seq_one_letter_code
_entity_poly.pdbx_strand_id
1 'polypeptide(L)'
;MIFPNSMEAWIKASYVVFAFFSALFLGAIKGLLVGPIAALILIIGNIGVILGLFPAHVAWTVYTLIKIQMFDAALKVAVLIGLPVLFGLWLGLGVAGSVLVAIGYGFFTPWVSTFEAFRYDNESKKFMHCIVDGTLGTIKGSCTVVRDFADLCYHSYPCYLKELRESPCSDECKTLRLIHVPGFVIVGIVGIIVEVPLFTAIAIAKSPYLLFKGWYRLLHDLISREGPFLETVCVPIAGLTIFVWPLVVIASILLAIFSSIFVGLYASIIVYQERSFRRGLAYTLAMVAEFDEYTNDWLYLREGTFFPK
;
A
#
# COMPACT_ATOMS: atom_id res chain seq x y z
N MET A 1 -26.39 9.79 44.36
CA MET A 1 -25.45 8.86 43.69
C MET A 1 -26.17 7.54 43.49
N ILE A 2 -26.71 7.30 42.30
CA ILE A 2 -27.35 6.04 41.94
C ILE A 2 -26.25 5.22 41.25
N PHE A 3 -25.78 4.16 41.91
CA PHE A 3 -24.95 3.16 41.25
C PHE A 3 -25.80 2.54 40.13
N PRO A 4 -25.36 2.57 38.85
CA PRO A 4 -26.07 1.84 37.82
C PRO A 4 -26.11 0.37 38.23
N ASN A 5 -27.30 -0.23 38.27
CA ASN A 5 -27.50 -1.62 38.65
C ASN A 5 -26.54 -2.49 37.82
N SER A 6 -25.62 -3.19 38.49
CA SER A 6 -24.61 -4.02 37.83
C SER A 6 -25.21 -4.91 36.74
N MET A 7 -26.40 -5.47 36.97
CA MET A 7 -27.13 -6.32 36.03
C MET A 7 -27.45 -5.65 34.68
N GLU A 8 -27.84 -4.39 34.65
CA GLU A 8 -28.16 -3.69 33.40
C GLU A 8 -26.88 -3.42 32.59
N ALA A 9 -25.77 -3.11 33.28
CA ALA A 9 -24.46 -2.97 32.65
C ALA A 9 -23.97 -4.31 32.08
N TRP A 10 -24.15 -5.42 32.82
CA TRP A 10 -23.80 -6.76 32.35
C TRP A 10 -24.61 -7.18 31.11
N ILE A 11 -25.91 -6.86 31.05
CA ILE A 11 -26.77 -7.15 29.89
C ILE A 11 -26.36 -6.32 28.67
N LYS A 12 -26.03 -5.04 28.85
CA LYS A 12 -25.53 -4.19 27.75
C LYS A 12 -24.18 -4.68 27.23
N ALA A 13 -23.27 -5.06 28.13
CA ALA A 13 -21.97 -5.61 27.76
C ALA A 13 -22.12 -6.93 26.96
N SER A 14 -22.97 -7.84 27.42
CA SER A 14 -23.20 -9.11 26.72
C SER A 14 -23.85 -8.90 25.35
N TYR A 15 -24.78 -7.94 25.21
CA TYR A 15 -25.37 -7.57 23.92
C TYR A 15 -24.34 -7.03 22.93
N VAL A 16 -23.44 -6.14 23.36
CA VAL A 16 -22.38 -5.59 22.50
C VAL A 16 -21.43 -6.69 22.02
N VAL A 17 -21.02 -7.58 22.94
CA VAL A 17 -20.16 -8.72 22.60
C VAL A 17 -20.86 -9.66 21.61
N PHE A 18 -22.12 -9.99 21.86
CA PHE A 18 -22.92 -10.84 20.96
C PHE A 18 -23.08 -10.19 19.58
N ALA A 19 -23.38 -8.89 19.53
CA ALA A 19 -23.55 -8.16 18.28
C ALA A 19 -22.23 -8.06 17.50
N PHE A 20 -21.11 -7.88 18.20
CA PHE A 20 -19.77 -7.90 17.60
C PHE A 20 -19.48 -9.24 16.93
N PHE A 21 -19.62 -10.35 17.65
CA PHE A 21 -19.38 -11.69 17.08
C PHE A 21 -20.36 -11.99 15.95
N SER A 22 -21.62 -11.62 16.10
CA SER A 22 -22.62 -11.80 15.05
C SER A 22 -22.24 -11.04 13.77
N ALA A 23 -21.83 -9.78 13.89
CA ALA A 23 -21.34 -8.97 12.78
C ALA A 23 -20.04 -9.53 12.18
N LEU A 24 -19.14 -10.06 13.02
CA LEU A 24 -17.90 -10.67 12.60
C LEU A 24 -18.15 -11.89 11.69
N PHE A 25 -19.00 -12.83 12.13
CA PHE A 25 -19.34 -14.01 11.36
C PHE A 25 -20.16 -13.67 10.12
N LEU A 26 -21.14 -12.77 10.24
CA LEU A 26 -21.98 -12.37 9.12
C LEU A 26 -21.15 -11.65 8.03
N GLY A 27 -20.23 -10.77 8.44
CA GLY A 27 -19.28 -10.13 7.55
C GLY A 27 -18.33 -11.11 6.88
N ALA A 28 -17.83 -12.12 7.61
CA ALA A 28 -17.00 -13.19 7.03
C ALA A 28 -17.76 -14.05 6.02
N ILE A 29 -19.02 -14.42 6.31
CA ILE A 29 -19.88 -15.16 5.38
C ILE A 29 -20.12 -14.33 4.11
N LYS A 30 -20.43 -13.04 4.25
CA LYS A 30 -20.56 -12.14 3.09
C LYS A 30 -19.26 -12.02 2.30
N GLY A 31 -18.13 -11.86 2.97
CA GLY A 31 -16.82 -11.84 2.33
C GLY A 31 -16.57 -13.12 1.54
N LEU A 32 -17.01 -14.28 2.04
CA LEU A 32 -16.88 -15.56 1.34
C LEU A 32 -17.85 -15.71 0.16
N LEU A 33 -19.05 -15.15 0.24
CA LEU A 33 -20.08 -15.26 -0.82
C LEU A 33 -19.92 -14.20 -1.92
N VAL A 34 -19.80 -12.93 -1.53
CA VAL A 34 -19.73 -11.78 -2.43
C VAL A 34 -18.28 -11.53 -2.87
N GLY A 35 -17.32 -11.80 -2.00
CA GLY A 35 -15.91 -11.51 -2.25
C GLY A 35 -15.32 -12.20 -3.48
N PRO A 36 -15.61 -13.48 -3.78
CA PRO A 36 -15.14 -14.12 -5.02
C PRO A 36 -15.67 -13.42 -6.28
N ILE A 37 -16.93 -12.96 -6.26
CA ILE A 37 -17.54 -12.25 -7.39
C ILE A 37 -16.86 -10.88 -7.57
N ALA A 38 -16.73 -10.12 -6.49
CA ALA A 38 -16.06 -8.81 -6.53
C ALA A 38 -14.58 -8.92 -6.93
N ALA A 39 -13.87 -9.91 -6.41
CA ALA A 39 -12.49 -10.19 -6.77
C ALA A 39 -12.36 -10.60 -8.24
N LEU A 40 -13.28 -11.42 -8.77
CA LEU A 40 -13.26 -11.82 -10.18
C LEU A 40 -13.47 -10.61 -11.11
N ILE A 41 -14.40 -9.72 -10.78
CA ILE A 41 -14.61 -8.46 -11.52
C ILE A 41 -13.32 -7.64 -11.55
N LEU A 42 -12.65 -7.48 -10.40
CA LEU A 42 -11.38 -6.74 -10.33
C LEU A 42 -10.25 -7.39 -11.12
N ILE A 43 -10.10 -8.71 -10.99
CA ILE A 43 -9.05 -9.45 -11.69
C ILE A 43 -9.26 -9.34 -13.20
N ILE A 44 -10.46 -9.65 -13.70
CA ILE A 44 -10.76 -9.60 -15.13
C ILE A 44 -10.66 -8.17 -15.65
N GLY A 45 -11.20 -7.21 -14.91
CA GLY A 45 -11.18 -5.79 -15.27
C GLY A 45 -9.76 -5.24 -15.36
N ASN A 46 -8.97 -5.38 -14.29
CA ASN A 46 -7.61 -4.84 -14.25
C ASN A 46 -6.68 -5.56 -15.23
N ILE A 47 -6.76 -6.89 -15.35
CA ILE A 47 -5.97 -7.63 -16.35
C ILE A 47 -6.38 -7.21 -17.77
N GLY A 48 -7.67 -7.03 -18.02
CA GLY A 48 -8.18 -6.52 -19.30
C GLY A 48 -7.63 -5.13 -19.63
N VAL A 49 -7.61 -4.21 -18.65
CA VAL A 49 -7.01 -2.88 -18.79
C VAL A 49 -5.51 -2.98 -19.05
N ILE A 50 -4.77 -3.77 -18.26
CA ILE A 50 -3.33 -3.96 -18.41
C ILE A 50 -3.03 -4.47 -19.82
N LEU A 51 -3.61 -5.61 -20.23
CA LEU A 51 -3.32 -6.23 -21.52
C LEU A 51 -3.82 -5.39 -22.70
N GLY A 52 -4.99 -4.76 -22.57
CA GLY A 52 -5.59 -3.92 -23.61
C GLY A 52 -4.82 -2.64 -23.88
N LEU A 53 -4.35 -1.95 -22.83
CA LEU A 53 -3.56 -0.72 -22.95
C LEU A 53 -2.06 -0.95 -23.10
N PHE A 54 -1.56 -2.16 -22.84
CA PHE A 54 -0.14 -2.47 -22.91
C PHE A 54 0.51 -2.06 -24.25
N PRO A 55 -0.05 -2.36 -25.44
CA PRO A 55 0.55 -1.92 -26.70
C PRO A 55 0.63 -0.39 -26.82
N ALA A 56 -0.39 0.33 -26.33
CA ALA A 56 -0.40 1.78 -26.32
C ALA A 56 0.66 2.34 -25.35
N HIS A 57 0.78 1.77 -24.15
CA HIS A 57 1.82 2.14 -23.19
C HIS A 57 3.23 1.92 -23.76
N VAL A 58 3.47 0.79 -24.42
CA VAL A 58 4.73 0.51 -25.11
C VAL A 58 5.00 1.56 -26.18
N ALA A 59 4.03 1.83 -27.06
CA ALA A 59 4.17 2.80 -28.13
C ALA A 59 4.43 4.23 -27.61
N TRP A 60 3.67 4.69 -26.61
CA TRP A 60 3.84 6.01 -26.02
C TRP A 60 5.19 6.18 -25.32
N THR A 61 5.68 5.13 -24.65
CA THR A 61 6.99 5.15 -23.99
C THR A 61 8.12 5.24 -24.99
N VAL A 62 8.10 4.38 -26.01
CA VAL A 62 9.12 4.38 -27.07
C VAL A 62 9.10 5.71 -27.83
N TYR A 63 7.92 6.22 -28.17
CA TYR A 63 7.76 7.52 -28.80
C TYR A 63 8.37 8.65 -27.95
N THR A 64 8.07 8.65 -26.65
CA THR A 64 8.58 9.66 -25.72
C THR A 64 10.10 9.56 -25.59
N LEU A 65 10.66 8.36 -25.43
CA LEU A 65 12.10 8.12 -25.34
C LEU A 65 12.88 8.60 -26.57
N ILE A 66 12.29 8.44 -27.76
CA ILE A 66 12.90 8.95 -29.01
C ILE A 66 12.89 10.48 -29.03
N LYS A 67 11.76 11.09 -28.64
CA LYS A 67 11.50 12.53 -28.76
C LYS A 67 12.15 13.40 -27.68
N ILE A 68 12.39 12.87 -26.48
CA ILE A 68 13.01 13.65 -25.40
C ILE A 68 14.40 14.14 -25.79
N GLN A 69 14.73 15.39 -25.44
CA GLN A 69 16.02 15.99 -25.75
C GLN A 69 17.00 15.94 -24.56
N MET A 70 16.52 15.58 -23.37
CA MET A 70 17.33 15.49 -22.15
C MET A 70 18.40 14.38 -22.20
N PHE A 71 18.20 13.34 -23.02
CA PHE A 71 19.09 12.16 -23.09
C PHE A 71 19.90 12.14 -24.40
N ASP A 72 21.17 11.76 -24.28
CA ASP A 72 22.02 11.49 -25.44
C ASP A 72 21.62 10.19 -26.18
N ALA A 73 22.17 9.99 -27.37
CA ALA A 73 21.83 8.83 -28.20
C ALA A 73 22.22 7.50 -27.52
N ALA A 74 23.36 7.46 -26.82
CA ALA A 74 23.85 6.25 -26.17
C ALA A 74 22.92 5.82 -25.02
N LEU A 75 22.47 6.76 -24.19
CA LEU A 75 21.53 6.51 -23.11
C LEU A 75 20.16 6.09 -23.64
N LYS A 76 19.67 6.72 -24.71
CA LYS A 76 18.41 6.30 -25.36
C LYS A 76 18.47 4.84 -25.79
N VAL A 77 19.57 4.41 -26.41
CA VAL A 77 19.79 3.01 -26.82
C VAL A 77 19.86 2.10 -25.60
N ALA A 78 20.62 2.47 -24.56
CA ALA A 78 20.73 1.68 -23.33
C ALA A 78 19.38 1.47 -22.64
N VAL A 79 18.58 2.54 -22.50
CA VAL A 79 17.22 2.47 -21.93
C VAL A 79 16.32 1.61 -22.83
N LEU A 80 16.40 1.77 -24.15
CA LEU A 80 15.60 0.98 -25.09
C LEU A 80 15.91 -0.53 -25.01
N ILE A 81 17.16 -0.90 -24.73
CA ILE A 81 17.58 -2.30 -24.49
C ILE A 81 17.03 -2.83 -23.16
N GLY A 82 17.01 -2.00 -22.10
CA GLY A 82 16.46 -2.38 -20.80
C GLY A 82 14.93 -2.35 -20.74
N LEU A 83 14.28 -1.63 -21.66
CA LEU A 83 12.85 -1.38 -21.67
C LEU A 83 11.98 -2.66 -21.72
N PRO A 84 12.32 -3.72 -22.48
CA PRO A 84 11.57 -4.98 -22.45
C PRO A 84 11.53 -5.62 -21.05
N VAL A 85 12.62 -5.54 -20.28
CA VAL A 85 12.68 -6.06 -18.91
C VAL A 85 11.76 -5.25 -18.00
N LEU A 86 11.80 -3.91 -18.12
CA LEU A 86 10.92 -3.03 -17.35
C LEU A 86 9.44 -3.26 -17.66
N PHE A 87 9.09 -3.49 -18.93
CA PHE A 87 7.73 -3.85 -19.31
C PHE A 87 7.31 -5.23 -18.79
N GLY A 88 8.23 -6.21 -18.80
CA GLY A 88 7.99 -7.52 -18.20
C GLY A 88 7.72 -7.42 -16.70
N LEU A 89 8.52 -6.60 -15.99
CA LEU A 89 8.31 -6.32 -14.57
C LEU A 89 6.98 -5.60 -14.32
N TRP A 90 6.67 -4.55 -15.11
CA TRP A 90 5.39 -3.85 -15.03
C TRP A 90 4.19 -4.80 -15.22
N LEU A 91 4.24 -5.65 -16.24
CA LEU A 91 3.19 -6.62 -16.52
C LEU A 91 3.04 -7.63 -15.37
N GLY A 92 4.15 -8.23 -14.93
CA GLY A 92 4.16 -9.24 -13.88
C GLY A 92 3.68 -8.69 -12.54
N LEU A 93 4.22 -7.55 -12.12
CA LEU A 93 3.84 -6.88 -10.89
C LEU A 93 2.42 -6.32 -10.96
N GLY A 94 2.00 -5.79 -12.10
CA GLY A 94 0.64 -5.29 -12.32
C GLY A 94 -0.40 -6.41 -12.19
N VAL A 95 -0.14 -7.58 -12.78
CA VAL A 95 -1.03 -8.75 -12.67
C VAL A 95 -1.02 -9.30 -11.24
N ALA A 96 0.15 -9.52 -10.64
CA ALA A 96 0.26 -10.05 -9.28
C ALA A 96 -0.39 -9.10 -8.24
N GLY A 97 -0.12 -7.81 -8.35
CA GLY A 97 -0.71 -6.77 -7.52
C GLY A 97 -2.22 -6.69 -7.70
N SER A 98 -2.73 -6.80 -8.93
CA SER A 98 -4.18 -6.82 -9.19
C SER A 98 -4.87 -7.99 -8.52
N VAL A 99 -4.28 -9.18 -8.54
CA VAL A 99 -4.83 -10.37 -7.85
C VAL A 99 -4.83 -10.18 -6.34
N LEU A 100 -3.71 -9.70 -5.78
CA LEU A 100 -3.60 -9.46 -4.33
C LEU A 100 -4.61 -8.41 -3.84
N VAL A 101 -4.71 -7.28 -4.55
CA VAL A 101 -5.67 -6.21 -4.23
C VAL A 101 -7.10 -6.70 -4.42
N ALA A 102 -7.39 -7.48 -5.46
CA ALA A 102 -8.73 -8.02 -5.69
C ALA A 102 -9.19 -8.96 -4.58
N ILE A 103 -8.33 -9.86 -4.11
CA ILE A 103 -8.63 -10.77 -3.00
C ILE A 103 -8.85 -9.97 -1.72
N GLY A 104 -7.95 -9.02 -1.41
CA GLY A 104 -8.07 -8.17 -0.24
C GLY A 104 -9.36 -7.34 -0.28
N TYR A 105 -9.59 -6.60 -1.36
CA TYR A 105 -10.78 -5.78 -1.54
C TYR A 105 -12.07 -6.60 -1.48
N GLY A 106 -12.11 -7.72 -2.21
CA GLY A 106 -13.29 -8.59 -2.27
C GLY A 106 -13.65 -9.18 -0.90
N PHE A 107 -12.66 -9.57 -0.10
CA PHE A 107 -12.92 -10.16 1.22
C PHE A 107 -13.18 -9.10 2.30
N PHE A 108 -12.35 -8.06 2.39
CA PHE A 108 -12.43 -7.08 3.47
C PHE A 108 -13.55 -6.06 3.29
N THR A 109 -13.94 -5.69 2.06
CA THR A 109 -14.97 -4.66 1.86
C THR A 109 -16.35 -5.09 2.38
N PRO A 110 -16.90 -6.28 2.03
CA PRO A 110 -18.16 -6.75 2.62
C PRO A 110 -18.09 -6.90 4.14
N TRP A 111 -16.91 -7.28 4.65
CA TRP A 111 -16.69 -7.46 6.06
C TRP A 111 -16.76 -6.13 6.82
N VAL A 112 -16.03 -5.11 6.36
CA VAL A 112 -16.04 -3.76 6.94
C VAL A 112 -17.43 -3.13 6.84
N SER A 113 -18.11 -3.23 5.70
CA SER A 113 -19.47 -2.69 5.53
C SER A 113 -20.48 -3.27 6.53
N THR A 114 -20.27 -4.51 6.99
CA THR A 114 -21.13 -5.11 8.02
C THR A 114 -20.98 -4.42 9.38
N PHE A 115 -19.78 -3.91 9.68
CA PHE A 115 -19.51 -3.12 10.88
C PHE A 115 -19.92 -1.65 10.73
N GLU A 116 -19.87 -1.09 9.51
CA GLU A 116 -20.36 0.27 9.24
C GLU A 116 -21.87 0.42 9.52
N ALA A 117 -22.65 -0.64 9.35
CA ALA A 117 -24.07 -0.65 9.68
C ALA A 117 -24.37 -0.33 11.15
N PHE A 118 -23.38 -0.51 12.04
CA PHE A 118 -23.54 -0.15 13.45
C PHE A 118 -23.64 1.35 13.65
N ARG A 119 -23.20 2.19 12.70
CA ARG A 119 -23.26 3.67 12.72
C ARG A 119 -24.70 4.24 12.81
N TYR A 120 -25.71 3.43 12.52
CA TYR A 120 -27.11 3.89 12.54
C TYR A 120 -27.76 3.71 13.92
N ASP A 121 -28.40 4.78 14.42
CA ASP A 121 -29.06 4.77 15.74
C ASP A 121 -30.31 3.89 15.83
N ASN A 122 -30.97 3.62 14.70
CA ASN A 122 -32.21 2.83 14.68
C ASN A 122 -31.89 1.32 14.49
N GLU A 123 -32.29 0.50 15.47
CA GLU A 123 -32.03 -0.96 15.47
C GLU A 123 -32.57 -1.68 14.22
N SER A 124 -33.71 -1.27 13.66
CA SER A 124 -34.24 -1.90 12.43
C SER A 124 -33.40 -1.54 11.20
N LYS A 125 -32.93 -0.29 11.12
CA LYS A 125 -32.03 0.16 10.05
C LYS A 125 -30.67 -0.51 10.18
N LYS A 126 -30.13 -0.59 11.40
CA LYS A 126 -28.88 -1.26 11.71
C LYS A 126 -28.91 -2.73 11.30
N PHE A 127 -29.96 -3.47 11.63
CA PHE A 127 -30.10 -4.88 11.20
C PHE A 127 -30.19 -5.01 9.67
N MET A 128 -30.99 -4.16 9.02
CA MET A 128 -31.18 -4.18 7.57
C MET A 128 -29.89 -3.83 6.82
N HIS A 129 -29.21 -2.75 7.20
CA HIS A 129 -27.90 -2.36 6.64
C HIS A 129 -26.81 -3.40 6.95
N CYS A 130 -26.85 -4.00 8.15
CA CYS A 130 -25.92 -5.07 8.52
C CYS A 130 -26.07 -6.29 7.61
N ILE A 131 -27.23 -6.54 7.00
CA ILE A 131 -27.44 -7.63 6.03
C ILE A 131 -27.20 -7.19 4.58
N VAL A 132 -27.68 -6.02 4.20
CA VAL A 132 -27.71 -5.58 2.80
C VAL A 132 -26.40 -4.91 2.38
N ASP A 133 -25.78 -4.11 3.24
CA ASP A 133 -24.56 -3.38 2.90
C ASP A 133 -23.38 -4.36 2.74
N GLY A 134 -22.47 -4.05 1.82
CA GLY A 134 -21.38 -4.96 1.46
C GLY A 134 -21.77 -6.08 0.50
N THR A 135 -22.99 -6.07 -0.07
CA THR A 135 -23.38 -7.01 -1.14
C THR A 135 -23.26 -6.35 -2.53
N LEU A 136 -24.35 -5.85 -3.09
CA LEU A 136 -24.36 -5.15 -4.38
C LEU A 136 -23.46 -3.91 -4.37
N GLY A 137 -23.32 -3.25 -3.21
CA GLY A 137 -22.40 -2.13 -3.02
C GLY A 137 -20.95 -2.51 -3.31
N THR A 138 -20.48 -3.68 -2.87
CA THR A 138 -19.12 -4.16 -3.13
C THR A 138 -18.93 -4.53 -4.60
N ILE A 139 -19.95 -5.12 -5.25
CA ILE A 139 -19.90 -5.41 -6.69
C ILE A 139 -19.79 -4.09 -7.48
N LYS A 140 -20.63 -3.10 -7.18
CA LYS A 140 -20.56 -1.79 -7.83
C LYS A 140 -19.23 -1.09 -7.55
N GLY A 141 -18.75 -1.15 -6.31
CA GLY A 141 -17.46 -0.62 -5.89
C GLY A 141 -16.30 -1.27 -6.65
N SER A 142 -16.36 -2.58 -6.90
CA SER A 142 -15.36 -3.29 -7.69
C SER A 142 -15.30 -2.76 -9.13
N CYS A 143 -16.44 -2.48 -9.77
CA CYS A 143 -16.48 -1.84 -11.08
C CYS A 143 -15.90 -0.41 -11.05
N THR A 144 -16.16 0.33 -9.98
CA THR A 144 -15.58 1.68 -9.79
C THR A 144 -14.06 1.60 -9.66
N VAL A 145 -13.52 0.68 -8.86
CA VAL A 145 -12.08 0.49 -8.72
C VAL A 145 -11.41 0.12 -10.05
N VAL A 146 -12.02 -0.76 -10.85
CA VAL A 146 -11.52 -1.08 -12.21
C VAL A 146 -11.52 0.18 -13.10
N ARG A 147 -12.58 0.99 -13.04
CA ARG A 147 -12.66 2.22 -13.81
C ARG A 147 -11.60 3.23 -13.37
N ASP A 148 -11.39 3.41 -12.08
CA ASP A 148 -10.38 4.34 -11.56
C ASP A 148 -8.97 3.89 -11.95
N PHE A 149 -8.71 2.57 -11.95
CA PHE A 149 -7.46 2.00 -12.47
C PHE A 149 -7.31 2.22 -13.99
N ALA A 150 -8.38 2.04 -14.76
CA ALA A 150 -8.40 2.33 -16.19
C ALA A 150 -8.12 3.81 -16.47
N ASP A 151 -8.74 4.72 -15.72
CA ASP A 151 -8.55 6.17 -15.83
C ASP A 151 -7.10 6.55 -15.53
N LEU A 152 -6.47 5.96 -14.51
CA LEU A 152 -5.04 6.13 -14.22
C LEU A 152 -4.17 5.68 -15.41
N CYS A 153 -4.43 4.49 -15.94
CA CYS A 153 -3.66 3.94 -17.07
C CYS A 153 -3.89 4.73 -18.37
N TYR A 154 -5.09 5.26 -18.59
CA TYR A 154 -5.45 5.94 -19.83
C TYR A 154 -5.11 7.43 -19.83
N HIS A 155 -5.19 8.10 -18.68
CA HIS A 155 -4.98 9.54 -18.57
C HIS A 155 -3.67 9.91 -17.88
N SER A 156 -3.40 9.38 -16.68
CA SER A 156 -2.24 9.81 -15.89
C SER A 156 -0.92 9.40 -16.54
N TYR A 157 -0.84 8.18 -17.05
CA TYR A 157 0.37 7.67 -17.70
C TYR A 157 0.80 8.49 -18.93
N PRO A 158 -0.05 8.71 -19.96
CA PRO A 158 0.34 9.53 -21.10
C PRO A 158 0.53 11.00 -20.75
N CYS A 159 -0.18 11.53 -19.73
CA CYS A 159 0.06 12.89 -19.25
C CYS A 159 1.47 13.04 -18.70
N TYR A 160 1.92 12.11 -17.86
CA TYR A 160 3.29 12.09 -17.35
C TYR A 160 4.32 11.99 -18.49
N LEU A 161 4.10 11.13 -19.48
CA LEU A 161 4.99 11.02 -20.64
C LEU A 161 5.00 12.30 -21.49
N LYS A 162 3.87 13.00 -21.59
CA LYS A 162 3.76 14.29 -22.27
C LYS A 162 4.57 15.35 -21.52
N GLU A 163 4.41 15.47 -20.21
CA GLU A 163 5.18 16.39 -19.37
C GLU A 163 6.68 16.11 -19.47
N LEU A 164 7.09 14.84 -19.44
CA LEU A 164 8.48 14.45 -19.60
C LEU A 164 9.08 14.88 -20.96
N ARG A 165 8.27 14.87 -22.02
CA ARG A 165 8.67 15.31 -23.36
C ARG A 165 8.73 16.84 -23.47
N GLU A 166 7.84 17.54 -22.79
CA GLU A 166 7.71 19.00 -22.82
C GLU A 166 8.62 19.69 -21.80
N SER A 167 9.20 18.95 -20.86
CA SER A 167 10.15 19.47 -19.88
C SER A 167 11.31 20.21 -20.57
N PRO A 168 11.59 21.47 -20.20
CA PRO A 168 12.69 22.22 -20.76
C PRO A 168 14.01 21.50 -20.48
N CYS A 169 14.91 21.50 -21.44
CA CYS A 169 16.27 21.00 -21.23
C CYS A 169 16.91 21.94 -20.19
N SER A 170 17.15 21.46 -18.97
CA SER A 170 18.17 22.10 -18.14
C SER A 170 19.45 22.12 -18.98
N ASP A 171 20.20 23.23 -19.00
CA ASP A 171 21.32 23.54 -19.92
C ASP A 171 22.38 22.43 -20.16
N GLU A 172 22.36 21.33 -19.39
CA GLU A 172 23.15 20.14 -19.63
C GLU A 172 22.29 18.94 -20.07
N CYS A 173 22.40 18.55 -21.34
CA CYS A 173 21.98 17.23 -21.78
C CYS A 173 22.66 16.16 -20.92
N LYS A 174 21.88 15.25 -20.31
CA LYS A 174 22.43 14.21 -19.45
C LYS A 174 23.09 13.14 -20.33
N THR A 175 24.41 13.27 -20.47
CA THR A 175 25.23 12.34 -21.25
C THR A 175 25.59 11.10 -20.43
N LEU A 176 25.43 9.92 -21.04
CA LEU A 176 25.88 8.66 -20.45
C LEU A 176 27.31 8.37 -20.92
N ARG A 177 28.26 8.62 -20.03
CA ARG A 177 29.63 8.13 -20.23
C ARG A 177 29.67 6.66 -19.86
N LEU A 178 29.87 5.78 -20.85
CA LEU A 178 29.96 4.33 -20.70
C LEU A 178 30.92 3.88 -19.58
N ILE A 179 31.95 4.68 -19.27
CA ILE A 179 32.89 4.41 -18.18
C ILE A 179 32.24 4.38 -16.78
N HIS A 180 31.09 5.05 -16.59
CA HIS A 180 30.35 5.05 -15.32
C HIS A 180 29.33 3.91 -15.23
N VAL A 181 29.14 3.13 -16.31
CA VAL A 181 28.19 2.01 -16.37
C VAL A 181 28.48 0.93 -15.35
N PRO A 182 29.72 0.44 -15.22
CA PRO A 182 30.05 -0.51 -14.17
C PRO A 182 29.78 0.06 -12.77
N GLY A 183 30.00 1.36 -12.58
CA GLY A 183 29.82 2.04 -11.30
C GLY A 183 28.36 2.01 -10.81
N PHE A 184 27.40 2.36 -11.66
CA PHE A 184 25.98 2.31 -11.24
C PHE A 184 25.47 0.87 -11.07
N VAL A 185 25.96 -0.10 -11.85
CA VAL A 185 25.59 -1.52 -11.69
C VAL A 185 26.09 -2.04 -10.34
N ILE A 186 27.34 -1.74 -9.98
CA ILE A 186 27.92 -2.13 -8.69
C ILE A 186 27.12 -1.50 -7.54
N VAL A 187 26.82 -0.21 -7.60
CA VAL A 187 26.04 0.45 -6.53
C VAL A 187 24.63 -0.11 -6.43
N GLY A 188 23.97 -0.42 -7.55
CA GLY A 188 22.64 -1.08 -7.51
C GLY A 188 22.67 -2.44 -6.82
N ILE A 189 23.71 -3.24 -7.09
CA ILE A 189 23.91 -4.54 -6.43
C ILE A 189 24.20 -4.35 -4.94
N VAL A 190 25.09 -3.42 -4.59
CA VAL A 190 25.36 -3.08 -3.18
C VAL A 190 24.09 -2.60 -2.48
N GLY A 191 23.29 -1.76 -3.16
CA GLY A 191 21.99 -1.30 -2.70
C GLY A 191 21.09 -2.47 -2.32
N ILE A 192 20.89 -3.45 -3.21
CA ILE A 192 20.10 -4.65 -2.90
C ILE A 192 20.70 -5.43 -1.71
N ILE A 193 22.02 -5.66 -1.72
CA ILE A 193 22.71 -6.45 -0.68
C ILE A 193 22.61 -5.80 0.70
N VAL A 194 22.52 -4.47 0.76
CA VAL A 194 22.47 -3.71 2.02
C VAL A 194 21.03 -3.45 2.45
N GLU A 195 20.20 -2.92 1.56
CA GLU A 195 18.85 -2.44 1.86
C GLU A 195 17.90 -3.57 2.21
N VAL A 196 17.88 -4.64 1.41
CA VAL A 196 16.97 -5.77 1.63
C VAL A 196 17.14 -6.37 3.03
N PRO A 197 18.34 -6.80 3.47
CA PRO A 197 18.49 -7.36 4.80
C PRO A 197 18.30 -6.34 5.92
N LEU A 198 18.69 -5.07 5.75
CA LEU A 198 18.55 -4.06 6.80
C LEU A 198 17.09 -3.63 6.99
N PHE A 199 16.34 -3.37 5.92
CA PHE A 199 14.90 -3.13 5.99
C PHE A 199 14.17 -4.32 6.61
N THR A 200 14.54 -5.54 6.20
CA THR A 200 13.97 -6.76 6.79
C THR A 200 14.27 -6.86 8.28
N ALA A 201 15.52 -6.60 8.70
CA ALA A 201 15.92 -6.68 10.10
C ALA A 201 15.21 -5.61 10.95
N ILE A 202 15.16 -4.35 10.49
CA ILE A 202 14.45 -3.25 11.16
C ILE A 202 12.97 -3.58 11.28
N ALA A 203 12.34 -3.99 10.17
CA ALA A 203 10.92 -4.34 10.15
C ALA A 203 10.61 -5.48 11.13
N ILE A 204 11.38 -6.58 11.12
CA ILE A 204 11.17 -7.71 12.03
C ILE A 204 11.43 -7.31 13.48
N ALA A 205 12.48 -6.53 13.77
CA ALA A 205 12.82 -6.11 15.12
C ALA A 205 11.77 -5.16 15.73
N LYS A 206 11.23 -4.24 14.93
CA LYS A 206 10.25 -3.24 15.36
C LYS A 206 8.80 -3.71 15.29
N SER A 207 8.49 -4.77 14.53
CA SER A 207 7.13 -5.30 14.38
C SER A 207 6.46 -5.76 15.68
N PRO A 208 7.14 -6.43 16.63
CA PRO A 208 6.55 -6.75 17.93
C PRO A 208 6.10 -5.49 18.67
N TYR A 209 6.90 -4.42 18.62
CA TYR A 209 6.55 -3.15 19.24
C TYR A 209 5.36 -2.49 18.55
N LEU A 210 5.32 -2.52 17.21
CA LEU A 210 4.17 -2.06 16.43
C LEU A 210 2.89 -2.80 16.79
N LEU A 211 2.98 -4.12 16.96
CA LEU A 211 1.86 -4.96 17.35
C LEU A 211 1.35 -4.58 18.75
N PHE A 212 2.20 -4.65 19.78
CA PHE A 212 1.78 -4.43 21.16
C PHE A 212 1.42 -2.97 21.44
N LYS A 213 2.18 -1.99 20.92
CA LYS A 213 1.89 -0.57 21.11
C LYS A 213 0.63 -0.16 20.34
N GLY A 214 0.46 -0.67 19.12
CA GLY A 214 -0.74 -0.46 18.34
C GLY A 214 -1.98 -1.02 19.04
N TRP A 215 -1.91 -2.26 19.53
CA TRP A 215 -2.98 -2.83 20.36
C TRP A 215 -3.25 -2.02 21.62
N TYR A 216 -2.21 -1.65 22.38
CA TYR A 216 -2.38 -0.85 23.58
C TYR A 216 -3.08 0.47 23.28
N ARG A 217 -2.68 1.18 22.21
CA ARG A 217 -3.29 2.44 21.80
C ARG A 217 -4.74 2.25 21.36
N LEU A 218 -5.02 1.26 20.51
CA LEU A 218 -6.39 0.97 20.07
C LEU A 218 -7.31 0.58 21.23
N LEU A 219 -6.80 -0.20 22.19
CA LEU A 219 -7.53 -0.54 23.42
C LEU A 219 -7.74 0.69 24.31
N HIS A 220 -6.72 1.54 24.44
CA HIS A 220 -6.82 2.76 25.23
C HIS A 220 -7.82 3.76 24.63
N ASP A 221 -7.80 3.95 23.31
CA ASP A 221 -8.73 4.82 22.59
C ASP A 221 -10.17 4.28 22.72
N LEU A 222 -10.34 2.95 22.70
CA LEU A 222 -11.62 2.29 22.92
C LEU A 222 -12.16 2.49 24.35
N ILE A 223 -11.30 2.42 25.37
CA ILE A 223 -11.68 2.56 26.79
C ILE A 223 -11.92 4.02 27.16
N SER A 224 -11.06 4.92 26.69
CA SER A 224 -11.10 6.35 27.03
C SER A 224 -12.14 7.13 26.24
N ARG A 225 -12.71 6.54 25.17
CA ARG A 225 -13.63 7.21 24.23
C ARG A 225 -13.05 8.50 23.64
N GLU A 226 -11.75 8.48 23.35
CA GLU A 226 -11.04 9.59 22.71
C GLU A 226 -10.70 9.24 21.25
N GLY A 227 -10.50 10.24 20.40
CA GLY A 227 -10.13 10.05 18.98
C GLY A 227 -11.30 9.66 18.06
N PRO A 228 -11.11 8.79 17.03
CA PRO A 228 -12.14 8.45 16.04
C PRO A 228 -13.34 7.66 16.61
N PHE A 229 -13.35 7.39 17.91
CA PHE A 229 -14.31 6.51 18.59
C PHE A 229 -15.14 7.25 19.66
N LEU A 230 -15.39 8.55 19.45
CA LEU A 230 -16.14 9.42 20.36
C LEU A 230 -17.59 8.94 20.61
N GLU A 231 -18.19 8.26 19.63
CA GLU A 231 -19.57 7.75 19.70
C GLU A 231 -19.62 6.27 20.06
N THR A 232 -20.53 5.89 20.96
CA THR A 232 -20.77 4.49 21.40
C THR A 232 -21.09 3.52 20.27
N VAL A 233 -21.50 4.11 19.16
CA VAL A 233 -21.91 3.50 17.91
C VAL A 233 -20.71 2.93 17.13
N CYS A 234 -19.50 3.47 17.35
CA CYS A 234 -18.27 3.04 16.67
C CYS A 234 -17.51 1.89 17.38
N VAL A 235 -17.98 1.45 18.55
CA VAL A 235 -17.32 0.39 19.37
C VAL A 235 -17.09 -0.91 18.58
N PRO A 236 -18.06 -1.43 17.80
CA PRO A 236 -17.83 -2.65 17.01
C PRO A 236 -16.78 -2.47 15.91
N ILE A 237 -16.73 -1.31 15.26
CA ILE A 237 -15.74 -0.99 14.22
C ILE A 237 -14.33 -0.96 14.83
N ALA A 238 -14.18 -0.32 15.99
CA ALA A 238 -12.92 -0.31 16.72
C ALA A 238 -12.46 -1.73 17.10
N GLY A 239 -13.40 -2.59 17.52
CA GLY A 239 -13.13 -4.01 17.78
C GLY A 239 -12.61 -4.76 16.54
N LEU A 240 -13.16 -4.47 15.35
CA LEU A 240 -12.67 -5.04 14.10
C LEU A 240 -11.25 -4.57 13.79
N THR A 241 -10.94 -3.29 14.00
CA THR A 241 -9.60 -2.74 13.81
C THR A 241 -8.58 -3.41 14.74
N ILE A 242 -8.92 -3.62 16.01
CA ILE A 242 -8.07 -4.36 16.97
C ILE A 242 -7.83 -5.80 16.50
N PHE A 243 -8.88 -6.46 16.00
CA PHE A 243 -8.80 -7.83 15.50
C PHE A 243 -7.93 -7.95 14.24
N VAL A 244 -8.05 -7.01 13.30
CA VAL A 244 -7.32 -7.00 12.02
C VAL A 244 -5.89 -6.47 12.17
N TRP A 245 -5.57 -5.78 13.26
CA TRP A 245 -4.25 -5.17 13.50
C TRP A 245 -3.04 -6.11 13.25
N PRO A 246 -3.02 -7.38 13.70
CA PRO A 246 -1.90 -8.29 13.42
C PRO A 246 -1.66 -8.51 11.94
N LEU A 247 -2.73 -8.57 11.14
CA LEU A 247 -2.63 -8.72 9.69
C LEU A 247 -2.01 -7.48 9.07
N VAL A 248 -2.35 -6.28 9.56
CA VAL A 248 -1.74 -5.01 9.11
C VAL A 248 -0.24 -5.00 9.41
N VAL A 249 0.18 -5.48 10.59
CA VAL A 249 1.60 -5.61 10.93
C VAL A 249 2.30 -6.57 9.96
N ILE A 250 1.74 -7.76 9.70
CA ILE A 250 2.32 -8.71 8.74
C ILE A 250 2.43 -8.09 7.33
N ALA A 251 1.36 -7.43 6.86
CA ALA A 251 1.36 -6.77 5.57
C ALA A 251 2.42 -5.66 5.48
N SER A 252 2.65 -4.91 6.57
CA SER A 252 3.68 -3.87 6.63
C SER A 252 5.10 -4.44 6.50
N ILE A 253 5.38 -5.59 7.12
CA ILE A 253 6.67 -6.30 6.99
C ILE A 253 6.88 -6.72 5.54
N LEU A 254 5.88 -7.40 4.95
CA LEU A 254 5.97 -7.87 3.56
C LEU A 254 6.17 -6.70 2.59
N LEU A 255 5.47 -5.59 2.82
CA LEU A 255 5.60 -4.40 2.00
C LEU A 255 6.98 -3.76 2.16
N ALA A 256 7.54 -3.69 3.37
CA ALA A 256 8.88 -3.16 3.61
C ALA A 256 9.97 -4.01 2.92
N ILE A 257 9.86 -5.33 2.98
CA ILE A 257 10.77 -6.25 2.29
C ILE A 257 10.66 -6.03 0.77
N PHE A 258 9.44 -5.97 0.24
CA PHE A 258 9.22 -5.79 -1.19
C PHE A 258 9.72 -4.42 -1.69
N SER A 259 9.43 -3.33 -0.96
CA SER A 259 9.84 -1.98 -1.35
C SER A 259 11.35 -1.78 -1.30
N SER A 260 12.06 -2.44 -0.36
CA SER A 260 13.51 -2.34 -0.20
C SER A 260 14.29 -2.70 -1.48
N ILE A 261 13.77 -3.59 -2.32
CA ILE A 261 14.37 -3.97 -3.61
C ILE A 261 14.40 -2.75 -4.55
N PHE A 262 13.30 -2.03 -4.65
CA PHE A 262 13.20 -0.85 -5.52
C PHE A 262 14.01 0.31 -4.96
N VAL A 263 13.96 0.54 -3.65
CA VAL A 263 14.74 1.57 -2.96
C VAL A 263 16.24 1.33 -3.18
N GLY A 264 16.71 0.10 -3.02
CA GLY A 264 18.12 -0.25 -3.26
C GLY A 264 18.55 -0.12 -4.71
N LEU A 265 17.73 -0.54 -5.67
CA LEU A 265 18.02 -0.34 -7.10
C LEU A 265 18.08 1.15 -7.48
N TYR A 266 17.30 2.00 -6.82
CA TYR A 266 17.29 3.45 -7.04
C TYR A 266 18.64 4.11 -6.75
N ALA A 267 19.50 3.49 -5.92
CA ALA A 267 20.87 3.96 -5.71
C ALA A 267 21.66 4.08 -7.03
N SER A 268 21.38 3.20 -8.01
CA SER A 268 21.96 3.26 -9.36
C SER A 268 21.58 4.55 -10.10
N ILE A 269 20.33 5.00 -9.92
CA ILE A 269 19.80 6.22 -10.53
C ILE A 269 20.47 7.44 -9.89
N ILE A 270 20.70 7.43 -8.57
CA ILE A 270 21.43 8.50 -7.88
C ILE A 270 22.86 8.63 -8.39
N VAL A 271 23.59 7.52 -8.56
CA VAL A 271 24.95 7.56 -9.15
C VAL A 271 24.93 8.20 -10.53
N TYR A 272 23.90 7.88 -11.32
CA TYR A 272 23.74 8.45 -12.66
C TYR A 272 23.43 9.96 -12.62
N GLN A 273 22.54 10.39 -11.74
CA GLN A 273 22.15 11.81 -11.61
C GLN A 273 23.28 12.68 -11.04
N GLU A 274 23.93 12.22 -9.97
CA GLU A 274 24.97 12.95 -9.24
C GLU A 274 26.38 12.76 -9.83
N ARG A 275 26.51 11.87 -10.83
CA ARG A 275 27.80 11.44 -11.42
C ARG A 275 28.84 11.04 -10.35
N SER A 276 28.40 10.50 -9.23
CA SER A 276 29.26 10.20 -8.07
C SER A 276 28.92 8.86 -7.42
N PHE A 277 29.89 7.95 -7.44
CA PHE A 277 29.80 6.65 -6.79
C PHE A 277 29.59 6.78 -5.27
N ARG A 278 30.29 7.73 -4.63
CA ARG A 278 30.16 8.00 -3.19
C ARG A 278 28.76 8.48 -2.81
N ARG A 279 28.11 9.28 -3.67
CA ARG A 279 26.74 9.74 -3.44
C ARG A 279 25.73 8.60 -3.52
N GLY A 280 25.92 7.66 -4.45
CA GLY A 280 25.10 6.45 -4.52
C GLY A 280 25.20 5.58 -3.27
N LEU A 281 26.42 5.34 -2.76
CA LEU A 281 26.61 4.63 -1.49
C LEU A 281 26.03 5.39 -0.30
N ALA A 282 26.21 6.71 -0.27
CA ALA A 282 25.64 7.55 0.77
C ALA A 282 24.10 7.50 0.76
N TYR A 283 23.48 7.46 -0.42
CA TYR A 283 22.04 7.26 -0.57
C TYR A 283 21.60 5.93 0.05
N THR A 284 22.30 4.82 -0.24
CA THR A 284 21.96 3.51 0.34
C THR A 284 21.98 3.54 1.87
N LEU A 285 22.99 4.19 2.46
CA LEU A 285 23.05 4.33 3.92
C LEU A 285 21.97 5.28 4.46
N ALA A 286 21.70 6.36 3.73
CA ALA A 286 20.70 7.35 4.12
C ALA A 286 19.28 6.79 4.10
N MET A 287 18.92 5.96 3.10
CA MET A 287 17.59 5.37 3.02
C MET A 287 17.32 4.38 4.15
N VAL A 288 18.33 3.60 4.57
CA VAL A 288 18.21 2.75 5.77
C VAL A 288 17.98 3.60 7.02
N ALA A 289 18.75 4.67 7.20
CA ALA A 289 18.59 5.58 8.33
C ALA A 289 17.23 6.29 8.31
N GLU A 290 16.76 6.71 7.15
CA GLU A 290 15.44 7.33 6.98
C GLU A 290 14.32 6.33 7.28
N PHE A 291 14.43 5.08 6.83
CA PHE A 291 13.47 4.04 7.16
C PHE A 291 13.46 3.72 8.65
N ASP A 292 14.64 3.70 9.27
CA ASP A 292 14.76 3.50 10.71
C ASP A 292 14.11 4.64 11.50
N GLU A 293 14.39 5.89 11.14
CA GLU A 293 13.79 7.08 11.77
C GLU A 293 12.28 7.12 11.53
N TYR A 294 11.82 6.85 10.30
CA TYR A 294 10.39 6.80 9.97
C TYR A 294 9.65 5.77 10.82
N THR A 295 10.24 4.58 11.00
CA THR A 295 9.64 3.55 11.85
C THR A 295 9.72 3.90 13.35
N ASN A 296 10.74 4.65 13.79
CA ASN A 296 10.83 5.18 15.15
C ASN A 296 9.71 6.20 15.42
N ASP A 297 9.48 7.13 14.48
CA ASP A 297 8.42 8.14 14.55
C ASP A 297 7.03 7.50 14.55
N TRP A 298 6.81 6.54 13.66
CA TRP A 298 5.56 5.77 13.62
C TRP A 298 5.27 5.07 14.95
N LEU A 299 6.33 4.61 15.63
CA LEU A 299 6.25 3.99 16.94
C LEU A 299 6.30 5.00 18.09
N TYR A 300 6.39 6.32 17.86
CA TYR A 300 6.61 7.33 18.91
C TYR A 300 7.67 6.89 19.93
N LEU A 301 8.80 6.37 19.45
CA LEU A 301 9.91 6.00 20.33
C LEU A 301 10.65 7.28 20.73
N ARG A 302 10.94 7.40 22.03
CA ARG A 302 11.67 8.56 22.57
C ARG A 302 13.14 8.48 22.16
N GLU A 303 13.80 9.63 22.00
CA GLU A 303 15.25 9.69 21.82
C GLU A 303 15.96 8.91 22.95
N GLY A 304 16.86 7.98 22.57
CA GLY A 304 17.67 7.18 23.51
C GLY A 304 17.17 5.76 23.85
N THR A 305 16.24 5.17 23.08
CA THR A 305 15.88 3.75 23.26
C THR A 305 16.93 2.79 22.69
N PHE A 306 16.98 1.55 23.19
CA PHE A 306 17.92 0.50 22.75
C PHE A 306 17.70 0.02 21.31
N PHE A 307 16.66 0.48 20.64
CA PHE A 307 16.43 0.19 19.22
C PHE A 307 17.39 0.98 18.35
N PRO A 308 17.77 0.44 17.18
CA PRO A 308 18.56 1.22 16.23
C PRO A 308 17.92 2.59 15.99
N LYS A 309 18.79 3.58 15.86
CA LYS A 309 18.61 4.90 15.23
C LYS A 309 19.73 5.03 14.20
#